data_AF-A0A2E8PSZ4-F1
#
_entry.id   AF-A0A2E8PSZ4-F1
#
_cell.length_a   1.000
_cell.length_b   1.000
_cell.length_c   1.000
_cell.angle_alpha   90.00
_cell.angle_beta   90.00
_cell.angle_gamma   90.00
#
_symmetry.space_group_name_H-M   'P 1'
#
loop_
_entity.id
_entity.type
_entity.pdbx_description
1 polymer ?
#
loop_
_entity_poly.entity_id
_entity_poly.type
_entity_poly.pdbx_seq_one_letter_code
_entity_poly.pdbx_strand_id
1 'polypeptide(L)'
;MKKGNWEEAKRWSDEAVKTAHENYAFYTGKASGLVRQLALGGIAVVWLFSLEPSSEGTNYKLPSSLAWPLYLMVLSLAADFLHYMISAGIWGWRSLHGVANFRKLIFWHYRQTPEGRNRRDFWVEFPSHFLFWLKSAFVLIGYIWLLIAMPIQFA
;
A
#
# COMPACT_ATOMS: atom_id res chain seq x y z
N MET A 1 2.19 6.31 -45.41
CA MET A 1 1.35 6.89 -44.33
C MET A 1 1.60 8.39 -44.24
N LYS A 2 0.55 9.23 -44.30
CA LYS A 2 0.67 10.70 -44.20
C LYS A 2 1.11 11.09 -42.78
N LYS A 3 2.01 12.08 -42.63
CA LYS A 3 2.53 12.58 -41.34
C LYS A 3 1.45 12.87 -40.29
N GLY A 4 0.25 13.28 -40.69
CA GLY A 4 -0.87 13.53 -39.76
C GLY A 4 -1.37 12.31 -38.97
N ASN A 5 -1.20 11.09 -39.48
CA ASN A 5 -1.63 9.86 -38.78
C ASN A 5 -0.69 9.51 -37.61
N TRP A 6 0.61 9.82 -37.73
CA TRP A 6 1.59 9.50 -36.69
C TRP A 6 1.49 10.38 -35.45
N GLU A 7 1.21 11.68 -35.64
CA GLU A 7 1.03 12.62 -34.53
C GLU A 7 -0.24 12.30 -33.72
N GLU A 8 -1.31 11.90 -34.41
CA GLU A 8 -2.54 11.46 -33.75
C GLU A 8 -2.34 10.15 -32.98
N ALA A 9 -1.72 9.14 -33.60
CA ALA A 9 -1.40 7.88 -32.92
C ALA A 9 -0.51 8.09 -31.68
N LYS A 10 0.48 8.97 -31.78
CA LYS A 10 1.34 9.35 -30.65
C LYS A 10 0.54 10.01 -29.52
N ARG A 11 -0.35 10.96 -29.85
CA ARG A 11 -1.22 11.61 -28.86
C ARG A 11 -2.10 10.60 -28.11
N TRP A 12 -2.72 9.65 -28.83
CA TRP A 12 -3.52 8.60 -28.21
C TRP A 12 -2.70 7.70 -27.29
N SER A 13 -1.48 7.35 -27.70
CA SER A 13 -0.54 6.59 -26.86
C SER A 13 -0.17 7.36 -25.59
N ASP A 14 0.21 8.62 -25.72
CA ASP A 14 0.62 9.47 -24.59
C ASP A 14 -0.54 9.66 -23.59
N GLU A 15 -1.76 9.89 -24.08
CA GLU A 15 -2.95 9.98 -23.23
C GLU A 15 -3.24 8.66 -22.51
N ALA A 16 -3.14 7.52 -23.22
CA ALA A 16 -3.35 6.21 -22.62
C ALA A 16 -2.35 5.91 -21.49
N VAL A 17 -1.06 6.24 -21.68
CA VAL A 17 -0.03 6.08 -20.63
C VAL A 17 -0.33 6.98 -19.43
N LYS A 18 -0.71 8.23 -19.69
CA LYS A 18 -1.07 9.18 -18.63
C LYS A 18 -2.26 8.68 -17.81
N THR A 19 -3.34 8.26 -18.48
CA THR A 19 -4.51 7.67 -17.82
C THR A 19 -4.14 6.42 -17.01
N ALA A 20 -3.24 5.57 -17.52
CA ALA A 20 -2.79 4.39 -16.78
C ALA A 20 -2.05 4.76 -15.48
N HIS A 21 -1.19 5.78 -15.50
CA HIS A 21 -0.51 6.27 -14.30
C HIS A 21 -1.46 6.90 -13.29
N GLU A 22 -2.42 7.70 -13.75
CA GLU A 22 -3.44 8.31 -12.89
C GLU A 22 -4.30 7.25 -12.21
N ASN A 23 -4.75 6.25 -12.97
CA ASN A 23 -5.49 5.11 -12.43
C ASN A 23 -4.67 4.31 -11.43
N TYR A 24 -3.39 4.03 -11.75
CA TYR A 24 -2.51 3.32 -10.83
C TYR A 24 -2.35 4.07 -9.50
N ALA A 25 -2.09 5.38 -9.54
CA ALA A 25 -1.98 6.21 -8.34
C ALA A 25 -3.29 6.25 -7.54
N PHE A 26 -4.43 6.35 -8.22
CA PHE A 26 -5.75 6.33 -7.58
C PHE A 26 -6.01 5.01 -6.86
N TYR A 27 -5.88 3.88 -7.56
CA TYR A 27 -6.19 2.57 -7.00
C TYR A 27 -5.23 2.15 -5.90
N THR A 28 -3.92 2.42 -6.03
CA THR A 28 -2.93 2.13 -4.98
C THR A 28 -3.16 2.99 -3.74
N GLY A 29 -3.53 4.26 -3.91
CA GLY A 29 -3.94 5.15 -2.83
C GLY A 29 -5.19 4.64 -2.10
N LYS A 30 -6.24 4.28 -2.86
CA LYS A 30 -7.47 3.70 -2.32
C LYS A 30 -7.22 2.38 -1.59
N ALA A 31 -6.42 1.49 -2.17
CA ALA A 31 -6.06 0.20 -1.58
C ALA A 31 -5.35 0.39 -0.23
N SER A 32 -4.42 1.33 -0.12
CA SER A 32 -3.74 1.63 1.16
C SER A 32 -4.71 2.16 2.22
N GLY A 33 -5.69 2.98 1.82
CA GLY A 33 -6.78 3.41 2.70
C GLY A 33 -7.62 2.24 3.22
N LEU A 34 -8.01 1.32 2.33
CA LEU A 34 -8.75 0.11 2.68
C LEU A 34 -7.94 -0.83 3.59
N VAL A 35 -6.66 -1.04 3.30
CA VAL A 35 -5.73 -1.83 4.14
C VAL A 35 -5.73 -1.33 5.58
N ARG A 36 -5.66 0.00 5.78
CA ARG A 36 -5.68 0.59 7.13
C ARG A 36 -7.02 0.40 7.83
N GLN A 37 -8.13 0.64 7.12
CA GLN A 37 -9.48 0.46 7.66
C GLN A 37 -9.72 -1.00 8.04
N LEU A 38 -9.33 -1.93 7.18
CA LEU A 38 -9.42 -3.37 7.41
C LEU A 38 -8.53 -3.82 8.56
N ALA A 39 -7.28 -3.35 8.65
CA ALA A 39 -6.40 -3.72 9.77
C ALA A 39 -6.97 -3.24 11.12
N LEU A 40 -7.45 -1.99 11.20
CA LEU A 40 -8.10 -1.47 12.41
C LEU A 40 -9.41 -2.20 12.72
N GLY A 41 -10.22 -2.52 11.69
CA GLY A 41 -11.43 -3.32 11.85
C GLY A 41 -11.14 -4.72 12.36
N GLY A 42 -10.11 -5.40 11.83
CA GLY A 42 -9.66 -6.70 12.29
C GLY A 42 -9.19 -6.67 13.75
N ILE A 43 -8.43 -5.64 14.15
CA ILE A 43 -8.04 -5.44 15.55
C ILE A 43 -9.27 -5.27 16.44
N ALA A 44 -10.26 -4.48 16.02
CA ALA A 44 -11.50 -4.30 16.76
C ALA A 44 -12.30 -5.60 16.91
N VAL A 45 -12.34 -6.44 15.87
CA VAL A 45 -12.97 -7.76 15.94
C VAL A 45 -12.23 -8.66 16.95
N VAL A 46 -10.90 -8.74 16.89
CA VAL A 46 -10.11 -9.50 17.87
C VAL A 46 -10.36 -9.01 19.29
N TRP A 47 -10.43 -7.69 19.48
CA TRP A 47 -10.69 -7.08 20.78
C TRP A 47 -12.07 -7.46 21.33
N LEU A 48 -13.10 -7.53 20.48
CA LEU A 48 -14.45 -7.95 20.89
C LEU A 48 -14.46 -9.36 21.50
N PHE A 49 -13.72 -10.30 20.90
CA PHE A 49 -13.60 -11.67 21.42
C PHE A 49 -12.70 -11.78 22.66
N SER A 50 -11.88 -10.77 22.96
CA SER A 50 -11.07 -10.76 24.19
C SER A 50 -11.87 -10.41 25.45
N LEU A 51 -13.11 -9.95 25.29
CA LEU A 51 -14.00 -9.55 26.39
C LEU A 51 -14.82 -10.71 26.97
N GLU A 52 -14.72 -11.92 26.41
CA GLU A 52 -15.43 -13.07 26.97
C GLU A 52 -14.77 -13.50 28.30
N PRO A 53 -15.54 -13.55 29.41
CA PRO A 53 -15.02 -14.03 30.68
C PRO A 53 -14.66 -15.50 30.56
N SER A 54 -13.43 -15.86 30.88
CA SER A 54 -13.08 -17.26 31.14
C SER A 54 -14.03 -17.81 32.20
N SER A 55 -14.54 -19.02 31.99
CA SER A 55 -15.43 -19.74 32.92
C SER A 55 -14.84 -19.90 34.33
N GLU A 56 -13.57 -19.56 34.53
CA GLU A 56 -12.91 -19.35 35.81
C GLU A 56 -12.37 -17.90 35.89
N GLY A 57 -13.10 -17.03 36.59
CA GLY A 57 -12.64 -15.76 37.20
C GLY A 57 -11.83 -14.74 36.37
N THR A 58 -12.43 -13.57 36.12
CA THR A 58 -11.82 -12.21 35.89
C THR A 58 -10.56 -12.05 35.04
N ASN A 59 -10.09 -13.08 34.33
CA ASN A 59 -8.94 -13.02 33.45
C ASN A 59 -9.42 -12.99 32.01
N TYR A 60 -9.55 -11.78 31.47
CA TYR A 60 -9.67 -11.54 30.03
C TYR A 60 -8.41 -12.08 29.34
N LYS A 61 -8.43 -13.36 28.96
CA LYS A 61 -7.32 -13.99 28.24
C LYS A 61 -7.68 -14.09 26.78
N LEU A 62 -6.89 -13.41 25.94
CA LEU A 62 -6.98 -13.54 24.50
C LEU A 62 -6.76 -15.03 24.12
N PRO A 63 -7.69 -15.66 23.38
CA PRO A 63 -7.46 -16.99 22.83
C PRO A 63 -6.18 -17.01 22.01
N SER A 64 -5.30 -17.99 22.23
CA SER A 64 -4.03 -18.10 21.51
C SER A 64 -4.20 -18.18 19.99
N SER A 65 -5.37 -18.62 19.51
CA SER A 65 -5.76 -18.65 18.10
C SER A 65 -5.94 -17.25 17.49
N LEU A 66 -6.34 -16.25 18.27
CA LEU A 66 -6.58 -14.87 17.80
C LEU A 66 -5.32 -13.98 17.87
N ALA A 67 -4.26 -14.45 18.54
CA ALA A 67 -2.99 -13.73 18.62
C ALA A 67 -2.34 -13.55 17.24
N TRP A 68 -2.37 -14.59 16.39
CA TRP A 68 -1.80 -14.54 15.04
C TRP A 68 -2.47 -13.49 14.13
N PRO A 69 -3.81 -13.48 13.98
CA PRO A 69 -4.50 -12.41 13.28
C PRO A 69 -4.11 -11.02 13.79
N LEU A 70 -4.04 -10.83 15.11
CA LEU A 70 -3.68 -9.55 15.71
C LEU A 70 -2.28 -9.10 15.31
N TYR A 71 -1.28 -9.98 15.41
CA TYR A 71 0.09 -9.68 14.99
C TYR A 71 0.16 -9.30 13.51
N LEU A 72 -0.57 -10.01 12.64
CA LEU A 72 -0.62 -9.71 11.21
C LEU A 72 -1.24 -8.34 10.93
N MET A 73 -2.31 -7.95 11.65
CA MET A 73 -2.90 -6.61 11.49
C MET A 73 -1.95 -5.50 11.96
N VAL A 74 -1.23 -5.71 13.07
CA VAL A 74 -0.25 -4.74 13.58
C VAL A 74 0.94 -4.63 12.63
N LEU A 75 1.47 -5.75 12.13
CA LEU A 75 2.56 -5.76 11.14
C LEU A 75 2.14 -5.09 9.83
N SER A 76 0.88 -5.27 9.42
CA SER A 76 0.32 -4.55 8.27
C SER A 76 0.34 -3.04 8.47
N LEU A 77 -0.13 -2.53 9.62
CA LEU A 77 -0.11 -1.10 9.93
C LEU A 77 1.31 -0.54 10.02
N ALA A 78 2.25 -1.29 10.61
CA ALA A 78 3.66 -0.92 10.65
C ALA A 78 4.26 -0.83 9.24
N ALA A 79 3.99 -1.82 8.38
CA ALA A 79 4.42 -1.81 6.99
C ALA A 79 3.77 -0.68 6.18
N ASP A 80 2.49 -0.34 6.44
CA ASP A 80 1.81 0.80 5.82
C ASP A 80 2.47 2.13 6.20
N PHE A 81 2.81 2.31 7.48
CA PHE A 81 3.53 3.49 7.93
C PHE A 81 4.92 3.58 7.31
N LEU A 82 5.70 2.49 7.36
CA LEU A 82 7.05 2.45 6.78
C LEU A 82 7.03 2.69 5.27
N HIS A 83 6.02 2.17 4.57
CA HIS A 83 5.84 2.40 3.14
C HIS A 83 5.79 3.90 2.84
N TYR A 84 4.88 4.64 3.47
CA TYR A 84 4.73 6.07 3.25
C TYR A 84 5.94 6.87 3.75
N MET A 85 6.53 6.47 4.87
CA MET A 85 7.71 7.13 5.43
C MET A 85 8.93 7.00 4.51
N ILE A 86 9.19 5.81 3.96
CA ILE A 86 10.30 5.57 3.03
C ILE A 86 10.07 6.32 1.71
N SER A 87 8.85 6.28 1.15
CA SER A 87 8.53 7.05 -0.04
C SER A 87 8.76 8.55 0.19
N ALA A 88 8.26 9.10 1.31
CA ALA A 88 8.48 10.50 1.65
C ALA A 88 9.96 10.84 1.86
N GLY A 89 10.72 9.95 2.52
CA GLY A 89 12.15 10.11 2.74
C GLY A 89 12.96 10.12 1.44
N ILE A 90 12.68 9.22 0.51
CA ILE A 90 13.32 9.15 -0.81
C ILE A 90 13.08 10.44 -1.59
N TRP A 91 11.81 10.83 -1.73
CA TRP A 91 11.43 12.02 -2.49
C TRP A 91 11.90 13.31 -1.82
N GLY A 92 11.83 13.39 -0.50
CA GLY A 92 12.35 14.50 0.30
C GLY A 92 13.86 14.66 0.16
N TRP A 93 14.62 13.56 0.28
CA TRP A 93 16.07 13.56 0.08
C TRP A 93 16.44 14.07 -1.32
N ARG A 94 15.76 13.56 -2.36
CA ARG A 94 15.98 13.96 -3.76
C ARG A 94 15.61 15.44 -3.99
N SER A 95 14.56 15.91 -3.35
CA SER A 95 14.16 17.32 -3.39
C SER A 95 15.21 18.22 -2.72
N LEU A 96 15.76 17.83 -1.57
CA LEU A 96 16.74 18.61 -0.80
C LEU A 96 18.14 18.63 -1.42
N HIS A 97 18.55 17.57 -2.12
CA HIS A 97 19.88 17.49 -2.76
C HIS A 97 19.88 17.97 -4.23
N GLY A 98 18.72 18.25 -4.81
CA GLY A 98 18.56 18.68 -6.21
C GLY A 98 18.32 20.18 -6.43
N VAL A 99 18.34 21.01 -5.38
CA VAL A 99 17.59 22.28 -5.29
C VAL A 99 18.01 23.39 -6.29
N ALA A 100 19.17 23.32 -6.96
CA ALA A 100 19.49 24.33 -7.99
C ALA A 100 18.75 24.11 -9.33
N ASN A 101 18.42 22.85 -9.67
CA ASN A 101 17.79 22.49 -10.96
C ASN A 101 16.40 21.85 -10.79
N PHE A 102 15.96 21.54 -9.56
CA PHE A 102 14.75 20.74 -9.30
C PHE A 102 13.43 21.41 -9.70
N ARG A 103 13.30 22.74 -9.62
CA ARG A 103 12.08 23.46 -10.09
C ARG A 103 11.90 23.33 -11.61
N LYS A 104 12.99 23.28 -12.39
CA LYS A 104 12.95 22.96 -13.83
C LYS A 104 12.75 21.47 -14.05
N LEU A 105 13.30 20.62 -13.18
CA LEU A 105 13.23 19.16 -13.30
C LEU A 105 11.83 18.61 -12.98
N ILE A 106 11.09 19.09 -11.98
CA ILE A 106 9.69 18.68 -11.72
C ILE A 106 8.81 18.98 -12.95
N PHE A 107 9.00 20.16 -13.56
CA PHE A 107 8.31 20.56 -14.78
C PHE A 107 8.70 19.70 -16.00
N TRP A 108 9.96 19.24 -16.05
CA TRP A 108 10.45 18.31 -17.08
C TRP A 108 10.11 16.84 -16.82
N HIS A 109 10.01 16.39 -15.56
CA HIS A 109 9.70 15.00 -15.18
C HIS A 109 8.22 14.68 -15.36
N TYR A 110 7.35 15.69 -15.26
CA TYR A 110 5.97 15.59 -15.74
C TYR A 110 5.88 15.50 -17.28
N ARG A 111 6.98 15.79 -18.00
CA ARG A 111 7.02 15.93 -19.47
C ARG A 111 7.95 14.92 -20.20
N GLN A 112 8.73 14.09 -19.51
CA GLN A 112 9.61 13.11 -20.16
C GLN A 112 8.97 11.72 -20.19
N THR A 113 8.42 11.41 -21.36
CA THR A 113 8.39 10.14 -22.11
C THR A 113 8.54 8.78 -21.36
N PRO A 114 7.69 7.78 -21.69
CA PRO A 114 7.63 6.47 -21.02
C PRO A 114 8.89 5.57 -21.16
N GLU A 115 9.87 5.90 -21.99
CA GLU A 115 10.99 5.02 -22.35
C GLU A 115 12.24 5.13 -21.45
N GLY A 116 12.20 5.98 -20.41
CA GLY A 116 13.40 6.39 -19.67
C GLY A 116 13.58 5.87 -18.25
N ARG A 117 12.89 4.81 -17.80
CA ARG A 117 13.15 4.22 -16.47
C ARG A 117 14.54 3.59 -16.44
N ASN A 118 15.53 4.36 -16.02
CA ASN A 118 16.89 3.90 -15.81
C ASN A 118 16.89 2.83 -14.70
N ARG A 119 17.69 1.75 -14.83
CA ARG A 119 17.77 0.67 -13.83
C ARG A 119 18.01 1.16 -12.39
N ARG A 120 18.57 2.36 -12.25
CA ARG A 120 18.86 3.02 -10.98
C ARG A 120 17.60 3.44 -10.21
N ASP A 121 16.55 3.87 -10.90
CA ASP A 121 15.31 4.31 -10.24
C ASP A 121 14.51 3.10 -9.70
N PHE A 122 14.65 1.92 -10.32
CA PHE A 122 14.05 0.67 -9.82
C PHE A 122 14.51 0.32 -8.40
N TRP A 123 15.81 0.38 -8.11
CA TRP A 123 16.34 0.02 -6.78
C TRP A 123 15.93 1.01 -5.68
N VAL A 124 15.67 2.26 -6.06
CA VAL A 124 15.22 3.30 -5.13
C VAL A 124 13.74 3.12 -4.81
N GLU A 125 12.92 2.79 -5.80
CA GLU A 125 11.47 2.62 -5.62
C GLU A 125 11.08 1.22 -5.09
N PHE A 126 11.95 0.22 -5.28
CA PHE A 126 11.70 -1.17 -4.89
C PHE A 126 11.29 -1.35 -3.42
N PRO A 127 11.96 -0.74 -2.42
CA PRO A 127 11.58 -0.91 -1.01
C PRO A 127 10.15 -0.44 -0.72
N SER A 128 9.71 0.65 -1.35
CA SER A 128 8.35 1.17 -1.20
C SER A 128 7.33 0.22 -1.86
N HIS A 129 7.59 -0.25 -3.07
CA HIS A 129 6.71 -1.21 -3.75
C HIS A 129 6.62 -2.54 -3.01
N PHE A 130 7.74 -3.03 -2.47
CA PHE A 130 7.76 -4.25 -1.66
C PHE A 130 6.89 -4.11 -0.40
N LEU A 131 7.04 -3.02 0.35
CA LEU A 131 6.21 -2.76 1.54
C LEU A 131 4.72 -2.59 1.19
N PHE A 132 4.40 -2.02 0.03
CA PHE A 132 3.03 -1.90 -0.44
C PHE A 132 2.35 -3.26 -0.63
N TRP A 133 3.04 -4.24 -1.21
CA TRP A 133 2.48 -5.59 -1.36
C TRP A 133 2.49 -6.37 -0.04
N LEU A 134 3.54 -6.19 0.77
CA LEU A 134 3.68 -6.87 2.05
C LEU A 134 2.54 -6.53 3.02
N LYS A 135 2.19 -5.24 3.17
CA LYS A 135 1.09 -4.82 4.04
C LYS A 135 -0.26 -5.42 3.60
N SER A 136 -0.51 -5.47 2.29
CA SER A 136 -1.74 -6.05 1.73
C SER A 136 -1.81 -7.56 1.99
N ALA A 137 -0.68 -8.26 1.84
CA ALA A 137 -0.58 -9.68 2.17
C ALA A 137 -0.86 -9.95 3.66
N PHE A 138 -0.30 -9.14 4.56
CA PHE A 138 -0.55 -9.28 6.00
C PHE A 138 -2.02 -9.10 6.38
N VAL A 139 -2.73 -8.10 5.82
CA VAL A 139 -4.18 -7.97 6.07
C VAL A 139 -4.93 -9.18 5.54
N LEU A 140 -4.64 -9.60 4.31
CA LEU A 140 -5.34 -10.72 3.68
C LEU A 140 -5.15 -12.01 4.48
N ILE A 141 -3.91 -12.36 4.83
CA ILE A 141 -3.60 -13.53 5.64
C ILE A 141 -4.22 -13.40 7.03
N GLY A 142 -4.16 -12.20 7.64
CA GLY A 142 -4.76 -11.93 8.94
C GLY A 142 -6.27 -12.18 8.95
N TYR A 143 -6.99 -11.75 7.91
CA TYR A 143 -8.42 -11.99 7.77
C TYR A 143 -8.75 -13.47 7.49
N ILE A 144 -7.96 -14.15 6.65
CA ILE A 144 -8.12 -15.60 6.42
C ILE A 144 -7.98 -16.35 7.75
N TRP A 145 -6.96 -16.02 8.53
CA TRP A 145 -6.72 -16.66 9.81
C TRP A 145 -7.82 -16.31 10.82
N LEU A 146 -8.28 -15.06 10.85
CA LEU A 146 -9.38 -14.62 11.71
C LEU A 146 -10.66 -15.42 11.40
N LEU A 147 -10.97 -15.65 10.12
CA LEU A 147 -12.13 -16.46 9.71
C LEU A 147 -12.02 -17.93 10.13
N ILE A 148 -10.82 -18.51 10.10
CA ILE A 148 -10.58 -19.90 10.54
C ILE A 148 -10.60 -20.00 12.06
N ALA A 149 -10.05 -19.01 12.76
CA ALA A 149 -9.91 -19.00 14.21
C ALA A 149 -11.22 -18.70 14.94
N MET A 150 -12.15 -17.99 14.29
CA MET A 150 -13.48 -17.76 14.85
C MET A 150 -14.22 -19.10 14.91
N PRO A 151 -14.64 -19.55 16.11
CA PRO A 151 -15.54 -20.70 16.20
C PRO A 151 -16.82 -20.32 15.46
N ILE A 152 -17.09 -21.00 14.36
CA ILE A 152 -18.31 -20.83 13.59
C ILE A 152 -19.47 -21.38 14.45
N GLN A 153 -19.92 -20.59 15.42
CA GLN A 153 -21.18 -20.81 16.13
C GLN A 153 -22.25 -20.04 15.35
N PHE A 154 -22.62 -20.55 14.18
CA PHE A 154 -23.91 -20.16 13.60
C PHE A 154 -24.97 -20.78 14.52
N ALA A 155 -25.66 -19.91 15.25
CA ALA A 155 -26.85 -20.23 16.03
C ALA A 155 -27.97 -20.79 15.14
#